data_AF-A0A536HK90-F1
#
_entry.id   AF-A0A536HK90-F1
#
_cell.length_a   1.000
_cell.length_b   1.000
_cell.length_c   1.000
_cell.angle_alpha   90.00
_cell.angle_beta   90.00
_cell.angle_gamma   90.00
#
_symmetry.space_group_name_H-M   'P 1'
#
loop_
_entity.id
_entity.type
_entity.pdbx_description
1 polymer ?
#
loop_
_entity_poly.entity_id
_entity_poly.type
_entity_poly.pdbx_seq_one_letter_code
_entity_poly.pdbx_strand_id
1 'polypeptide(L)' 'MKPWREAGVTLADWRKARRAVVGLVADLVWRARGAKETRPLEREAAMQRLSRIADGDPESTRYGLDLAHADEEHSGHTD' A
#
# COMPACT_ATOMS: atom_id res chain seq x y z
N MET A 1 15.75 -5.45 13.94
CA MET A 1 14.81 -4.65 14.78
C MET A 1 13.39 -4.95 14.30
N LYS A 2 12.34 -4.39 14.91
CA LYS A 2 10.96 -4.61 14.46
C LYS A 2 10.60 -3.48 13.47
N PRO A 3 10.17 -3.75 12.23
CA PRO A 3 10.06 -2.73 11.18
C PRO A 3 9.06 -1.62 11.50
N TRP A 4 7.97 -1.93 12.21
CA TRP A 4 7.02 -0.89 12.66
C TRP A 4 7.63 0.08 13.68
N ARG A 5 8.61 -0.35 14.48
CA ARG A 5 9.33 0.54 15.41
C ARG A 5 10.28 1.47 14.65
N GLU A 6 10.92 0.98 13.59
CA GLU A 6 11.80 1.78 12.73
C GLU A 6 10.99 2.85 11.97
N ALA A 7 9.80 2.48 11.50
CA ALA A 7 8.87 3.41 10.85
C ALA A 7 8.21 4.40 11.84
N GLY A 8 8.42 4.27 13.15
CA GLY A 8 7.84 5.15 14.16
C GLY A 8 6.32 5.02 14.34
N VAL A 9 5.74 3.86 13.99
CA VAL A 9 4.28 3.63 14.03
C VAL A 9 3.90 2.45 14.93
N THR A 10 2.60 2.31 15.21
CA THR A 10 2.09 1.13 15.90
C THR A 10 2.13 -0.11 14.99
N LEU A 11 2.10 -1.31 15.58
CA LEU A 11 2.00 -2.56 14.79
C LEU A 11 0.69 -2.63 13.99
N ALA A 12 -0.39 -2.01 14.50
CA ALA A 12 -1.67 -1.97 13.81
C ALA A 12 -1.60 -1.10 12.55
N ASP A 13 -1.02 0.09 12.67
CA ASP A 13 -0.83 1.02 11.56
C ASP A 13 0.08 0.42 10.47
N TRP A 14 1.19 -0.21 10.88
CA TRP A 14 2.07 -0.89 9.93
C TRP A 14 1.35 -2.00 9.16
N ARG A 15 0.49 -2.79 9.83
CA ARG A 15 -0.32 -3.83 9.18
C ARG A 15 -1.35 -3.23 8.22
N LYS A 16 -1.98 -2.12 8.61
CA LYS A 16 -2.95 -1.39 7.78
C LYS A 16 -2.28 -0.84 6.51
N ALA A 17 -1.15 -0.15 6.66
CA ALA A 17 -0.35 0.35 5.55
C ALA A 17 0.06 -0.76 4.57
N ARG A 18 0.61 -1.85 5.11
CA ARG A 18 1.03 -3.01 4.30
C ARG A 18 -0.14 -3.63 3.52
N ARG A 19 -1.31 -3.78 4.16
CA ARG A 19 -2.51 -4.32 3.50
C ARG A 19 -3.00 -3.41 2.38
N ALA A 20 -3.02 -2.10 2.57
CA ALA A 20 -3.44 -1.16 1.54
C ALA A 20 -2.54 -1.21 0.30
N VAL A 21 -1.21 -1.23 0.48
CA VAL A 21 -0.27 -1.37 -0.64
C VAL A 21 -0.41 -2.73 -1.34
N VAL A 22 -0.67 -3.82 -0.61
CA VAL A 22 -0.96 -5.13 -1.21
C VAL A 22 -2.25 -5.07 -2.05
N GLY A 23 -3.29 -4.40 -1.56
CA GLY A 23 -4.54 -4.17 -2.31
C GLY A 23 -4.28 -3.43 -3.62
N LEU A 24 -3.49 -2.35 -3.58
CA LEU A 24 -3.08 -1.61 -4.77
C LEU A 24 -2.33 -2.49 -5.77
N VAL A 25 -1.36 -3.30 -5.33
CA VAL A 25 -0.64 -4.23 -6.22
C VAL A 25 -1.61 -5.21 -6.88
N ALA A 26 -2.56 -5.76 -6.13
CA ALA A 26 -3.55 -6.69 -6.67
C ALA A 26 -4.46 -6.04 -7.70
N ASP A 27 -4.95 -4.82 -7.45
CA ASP A 27 -5.76 -4.04 -8.39
C ASP A 27 -4.99 -3.72 -9.68
N LEU A 28 -3.73 -3.28 -9.57
CA LEU A 28 -2.87 -3.04 -10.73
C LEU A 28 -2.64 -4.32 -11.56
N VAL A 29 -2.45 -5.46 -10.91
CA VAL A 29 -2.32 -6.77 -11.59
C VAL A 29 -3.65 -7.19 -12.24
N TRP A 30 -4.78 -6.93 -11.60
CA TRP A 30 -6.09 -7.24 -12.15
C TRP A 30 -6.39 -6.39 -13.40
N ARG A 31 -6.17 -5.08 -13.32
CA ARG A 31 -6.31 -4.15 -14.46
C ARG A 31 -5.38 -4.53 -15.62
N ALA A 32 -4.18 -5.04 -15.31
CA ALA A 32 -3.22 -5.52 -16.31
C ALA A 32 -3.71 -6.70 -17.13
N ARG A 33 -4.55 -7.57 -16.53
CA ARG A 33 -5.11 -8.71 -17.26
C ARG A 33 -6.11 -8.29 -18.34
N GLY A 34 -6.69 -7.09 -18.26
CA GLY A 34 -7.68 -6.57 -19.20
C GLY A 34 -7.16 -5.52 -20.19
N ALA A 35 -6.00 -4.90 -19.93
CA ALA A 35 -5.46 -3.81 -20.75
C ALA A 35 -4.09 -4.18 -21.32
N LYS A 36 -3.92 -4.03 -22.65
CA LYS A 36 -2.60 -4.17 -23.31
C LYS A 36 -1.56 -3.15 -22.82
N GLU A 37 -2.00 -2.08 -22.17
CA GLU A 37 -1.17 -1.01 -21.62
C GLU A 37 -1.38 -0.86 -20.11
N THR A 38 -1.11 -1.89 -19.31
CA THR A 38 -0.81 -1.60 -17.90
C THR A 38 0.59 -1.06 -17.78
N ARG A 39 0.72 0.11 -17.14
CA ARG A 39 1.97 0.79 -16.82
C ARG A 39 2.80 -0.10 -15.89
N PRO A 40 3.81 -0.82 -16.40
CA PRO A 40 4.59 -1.76 -15.59
C PRO A 40 5.27 -1.03 -14.42
N LEU A 41 5.59 0.24 -14.63
CA LEU A 41 6.17 1.18 -13.67
C LEU A 41 5.32 1.37 -12.41
N GLU A 42 4.00 1.44 -12.51
CA GLU A 42 3.13 1.65 -11.33
C GLU A 42 3.11 0.42 -10.43
N ARG A 43 3.03 -0.77 -11.03
CA ARG A 43 3.13 -2.05 -10.32
C ARG A 43 4.48 -2.19 -9.65
N GLU A 44 5.57 -1.91 -10.36
CA GLU A 44 6.93 -1.97 -9.81
C GLU A 44 7.10 -0.99 -8.65
N ALA A 45 6.61 0.24 -8.78
CA ALA A 45 6.68 1.24 -7.74
C ALA A 45 5.86 0.84 -6.49
N ALA A 46 4.72 0.17 -6.66
CA ALA A 46 3.93 -0.36 -5.54
C ALA A 46 4.65 -1.54 -4.85
N MET A 47 5.27 -2.44 -5.63
CA MET A 47 6.08 -3.54 -5.10
C MET A 47 7.32 -3.03 -4.33
N GLN A 48 8.01 -2.01 -4.84
CA GLN A 48 9.13 -1.38 -4.14
C GLN A 48 8.70 -0.78 -2.81
N ARG A 49 7.56 -0.07 -2.78
CA ARG A 49 6.99 0.46 -1.52
C ARG A 49 6.65 -0.66 -0.54
N LEU A 50 6.09 -1.78 -1.02
CA LEU A 50 5.80 -2.94 -0.17
C LEU A 50 7.07 -3.50 0.48
N SER A 51 8.17 -3.58 -0.28
CA SER A 51 9.48 -3.98 0.27
C SER A 51 9.96 -3.00 1.33
N ARG A 52 9.94 -1.69 1.03
CA ARG A 52 10.36 -0.64 1.97
C ARG A 52 9.55 -0.62 3.26
N ILE A 53 8.23 -0.88 3.20
CA ILE A 53 7.40 -1.07 4.41
C ILE A 53 7.88 -2.27 5.24
N ALA A 54 8.26 -3.36 4.58
CA ALA A 54 8.80 -4.53 5.29
C ALA A 54 10.15 -4.23 5.97
N ASP A 55 10.91 -3.30 5.41
CA ASP A 55 12.19 -2.80 5.95
C ASP A 55 12.02 -1.64 6.95
N GLY A 56 10.79 -1.26 7.30
CA GLY A 56 10.53 -0.21 8.29
C GLY A 56 10.70 1.22 7.78
N ASP A 57 10.64 1.44 6.46
CA ASP A 57 10.71 2.77 5.87
C ASP A 57 9.50 3.64 6.29
N PRO A 58 9.73 4.81 6.92
CA PRO A 58 8.65 5.66 7.41
C PRO A 58 7.85 6.30 6.27
N GLU A 59 8.49 6.67 5.15
CA GLU A 59 7.82 7.33 4.02
C GLU A 59 6.83 6.37 3.34
N SER A 60 7.26 5.16 3.02
CA SER A 60 6.41 4.14 2.40
C SER A 60 5.32 3.66 3.35
N THR A 61 5.59 3.63 4.65
CA THR A 61 4.58 3.31 5.67
C THR A 61 3.49 4.39 5.72
N ARG A 62 3.86 5.67 5.70
CA ARG A 62 2.90 6.78 5.63
C ARG A 62 2.05 6.73 4.36
N TYR A 63 2.67 6.50 3.21
CA TYR A 63 1.94 6.33 1.95
C TYR A 63 0.89 5.21 2.03
N GLY A 64 1.23 4.07 2.64
CA GLY A 64 0.28 2.98 2.84
C GLY A 64 -0.87 3.35 3.77
N LEU A 65 -0.63 4.19 4.79
CA LEU A 65 -1.70 4.71 5.66
C LEU A 65 -2.61 5.68 4.91
N ASP A 66 -2.04 6.61 4.14
CA ASP A 66 -2.81 7.55 3.33
C ASP A 66 -3.73 6.80 2.35
N LEU A 67 -3.23 5.73 1.70
CA LEU A 67 -4.05 4.84 0.87
C LEU A 67 -5.19 4.17 1.66
N ALA A 68 -4.88 3.67 2.86
CA ALA A 68 -5.88 2.99 3.69
C ALA A 68 -6.98 3.95 4.15
N HIS A 69 -6.64 5.21 4.44
CA HIS A 69 -7.60 6.24 4.78
C HIS A 69 -8.50 6.60 3.59
N ALA A 70 -7.92 6.74 2.39
CA ALA A 70 -8.70 7.01 1.18
C ALA A 70 -9.71 5.89 0.85
N ASP A 71 -9.35 4.62 1.11
CA ASP A 71 -10.24 3.46 0.91
C ASP A 71 -11.41 3.43 1.91
N GLU A 72 -11.15 3.81 3.17
CA GLU A 72 -12.17 3.92 4.21
C GLU A 72 -13.16 5.06 3.91
N GLU A 73 -12.67 6.21 3.45
CA GLU A 73 -13.52 7.35 3.03
C GLU A 73 -14.41 6.99 1.84
N HIS A 74 -13.90 6.22 0.88
CA HIS A 74 -14.68 5.76 -0.27
C HIS A 74 -15.76 4.74 0.11
N SER A 75 -15.46 3.87 1.09
CA SER A 75 -16.38 2.85 1.58
C SER A 75 -17.47 3.40 2.52
N GLY A 76 -17.25 4.58 3.10
CA GLY A 76 -18.21 5.26 3.98
C GLY A 76 -19.31 6.06 3.26
N HIS A 77 -19.28 6.13 1.92
CA HIS A 77 -20.23 6.93 1.12
C HIS A 77 -21.36 6.09 0.48
N THR A 78 -21.51 4.82 0.88
CA THR A 78 -22.57 3.92 0.39
C THR A 78 -23.65 3.66 1.45
N ASP A 79 -24.27 4.72 1.98
CA ASP A 79 -25.50 4.64 2.79
C ASP A 79 -26.54 5.63 2.25
#